data_AF-A0A7K0UDJ8-F1
#
_entry.id   AF-A0A7K0UDJ8-F1
#
_cell.length_a   1.000
_cell.length_b   1.000
_cell.length_c   1.000
_cell.angle_alpha   90.00
_cell.angle_beta   90.00
_cell.angle_gamma   90.00
#
_symmetry.space_group_name_H-M   'P 1'
#
loop_
_entity.id
_entity.type
_entity.pdbx_description
1 polymer ?
#
loop_
_entity_poly.entity_id
_entity_poly.type
_entity_poly.pdbx_seq_one_letter_code
_entity_poly.pdbx_strand_id
1 'polypeptide(L)' 'REGIHTVGELVNRSEADLLDIRNFGSKSIDEVKAKLVSMGMSLKDSPVGFDPTQHQNYNAALDDEFVEAEQA' A
#
# COMPACT_ATOMS: atom_id res chain seq x y z
N ARG A 1 11.11 -16.54 11.60
CA ARG A 1 10.66 -15.15 11.43
C ARG A 1 9.18 -15.17 11.75
N GLU A 2 8.78 -14.69 12.93
CA GLU A 2 7.37 -14.36 13.19
C GLU A 2 7.02 -13.30 12.14
N GLY A 3 6.23 -13.68 11.14
CA GLY A 3 6.04 -12.88 9.94
C GLY A 3 4.58 -12.83 9.56
N ILE A 4 4.20 -11.76 8.87
CA ILE A 4 2.92 -11.65 8.18
C ILE A 4 3.02 -12.55 6.95
N HIS A 5 2.17 -13.57 6.90
CA HIS A 5 2.16 -14.58 5.85
C HIS A 5 1.04 -14.35 4.84
N THR A 6 -0.01 -13.64 5.25
CA THR A 6 -1.18 -13.39 4.40
C THR A 6 -1.53 -11.91 4.34
N VAL A 7 -2.18 -11.51 3.24
CA VAL A 7 -2.72 -10.15 3.10
C VAL A 7 -3.78 -9.88 4.18
N GLY A 8 -4.53 -10.90 4.61
CA GLY A 8 -5.49 -10.81 5.71
C GLY A 8 -4.87 -10.48 7.06
N GLU A 9 -3.68 -11.02 7.34
CA GLU A 9 -2.89 -10.64 8.52
C GLU A 9 -2.35 -9.21 8.39
N LEU A 10 -1.93 -8.80 7.19
CA LEU A 10 -1.38 -7.47 6.92
C LEU A 10 -2.41 -6.36 7.19
N VAL A 11 -3.63 -6.50 6.68
CA VAL A 11 -4.68 -5.47 6.81
C VAL A 11 -5.18 -5.29 8.24
N ASN A 12 -5.07 -6.32 9.07
CA ASN A 12 -5.44 -6.27 10.49
C ASN A 12 -4.38 -5.63 11.39
N ARG A 13 -3.17 -5.35 10.86
CA ARG A 13 -2.09 -4.68 11.60
C ARG A 13 -2.19 -3.17 11.47
N SER A 14 -1.76 -2.49 12.53
CA SER A 14 -1.58 -1.03 12.50
C SER A 14 -0.31 -0.68 11.72
N GLU A 15 -0.23 0.56 11.24
CA GLU A 15 1.01 1.09 10.70
C GLU A 15 2.16 1.08 11.73
N ALA A 16 1.86 1.35 13.00
CA ALA A 16 2.84 1.30 14.08
C ALA A 16 3.40 -0.13 14.28
N ASP A 17 2.53 -1.14 14.27
CA ASP A 17 2.93 -2.55 14.37
C ASP A 17 3.82 -2.96 13.19
N LEU A 18 3.58 -2.39 12.00
CA LEU A 18 4.41 -2.61 10.83
C LEU A 18 5.77 -1.92 10.98
N LEU A 19 5.83 -0.68 11.50
CA LEU A 19 7.09 0.03 11.77
C LEU A 19 8.00 -0.70 12.77
N ASP A 20 7.42 -1.45 13.71
CA ASP A 20 8.18 -2.23 14.69
C ASP A 20 8.87 -3.47 14.07
N ILE A 21 8.49 -3.87 12.85
CA ILE A 21 9.13 -4.98 12.15
C ILE A 21 10.45 -4.47 11.55
N ARG A 22 11.56 -5.12 11.91
CA ARG A 22 12.94 -4.74 11.52
C ARG A 22 13.17 -4.48 10.02
N ASN A 23 12.37 -5.03 9.12
CA ASN A 23 12.49 -4.84 7.66
C ASN A 23 11.48 -3.85 7.07
N PHE A 24 10.63 -3.27 7.89
CA PHE A 24 9.65 -2.26 7.52
C PHE A 24 10.18 -0.88 7.91
N GLY A 25 10.00 0.07 7.01
CA GLY A 25 10.23 1.49 7.22
C GLY A 25 9.11 2.28 6.56
N SER A 26 9.12 3.60 6.71
CA SER A 26 8.10 4.48 6.15
C SER A 26 7.82 4.20 4.67
N LYS A 27 8.87 4.07 3.85
CA LYS A 27 8.75 3.77 2.42
C LYS A 27 8.04 2.45 2.13
N SER A 28 8.41 1.35 2.81
CA SER A 28 7.78 0.05 2.57
C SER A 28 6.34 -0.03 3.08
N ILE A 29 6.00 0.77 4.08
CA ILE A 29 4.60 0.94 4.52
C ILE A 29 3.79 1.68 3.48
N ASP A 30 4.31 2.75 2.91
CA ASP A 30 3.64 3.50 1.85
C ASP A 30 3.39 2.63 0.62
N GLU A 31 4.37 1.81 0.24
CA GLU A 31 4.24 0.81 -0.83
C GLU A 31 3.13 -0.21 -0.53
N VAL A 32 3.07 -0.73 0.71
CA VAL A 32 1.99 -1.64 1.15
C VAL A 32 0.62 -0.96 1.10
N LYS A 33 0.50 0.27 1.61
CA LYS A 33 -0.75 1.04 1.58
C LYS A 33 -1.23 1.28 0.14
N ALA A 34 -0.34 1.71 -0.74
CA ALA A 34 -0.64 1.91 -2.15
C ALA A 34 -1.14 0.61 -2.80
N LYS A 35 -0.46 -0.52 -2.53
CA LYS A 35 -0.85 -1.81 -3.10
C LYS A 35 -2.19 -2.31 -2.56
N LEU A 36 -2.45 -2.15 -1.25
CA LEU A 36 -3.74 -2.51 -0.65
C LEU A 36 -4.90 -1.74 -1.28
N VAL A 37 -4.75 -0.45 -1.54
CA VAL A 37 -5.82 0.33 -2.15
C VAL A 37 -6.04 -0.03 -3.62
N SER A 38 -4.99 -0.41 -4.36
CA SER A 38 -5.18 -0.98 -5.71
C SER A 38 -6.05 -2.25 -5.69
N MET A 39 -6.13 -2.94 -4.55
CA MET A 39 -7.00 -4.11 -4.32
C MET A 39 -8.34 -3.75 -3.66
N GLY A 40 -8.63 -2.46 -3.44
CA GLY A 40 -9.83 -2.00 -2.72
C GLY A 40 -9.79 -2.24 -1.21
N MET A 41 -8.60 -2.44 -0.64
CA MET A 41 -8.38 -2.71 0.78
C MET A 41 -7.62 -1.55 1.45
N SER A 42 -7.66 -1.48 2.78
CA SER A 42 -6.89 -0.51 3.56
C SER A 42 -6.37 -1.15 4.85
N LEU A 43 -5.29 -0.60 5.41
CA LEU A 43 -4.85 -0.98 6.76
C LEU A 43 -5.86 -0.51 7.80
N LYS A 44 -5.89 -1.20 8.95
CA LYS A 44 -6.69 -0.86 10.13
C LYS A 44 -6.62 0.61 10.54
N ASP A 45 -5.43 1.20 10.55
CA ASP A 45 -5.20 2.59 11.01
C ASP A 45 -5.10 3.59 9.85
N SER A 46 -5.53 3.20 8.64
CA SER A 46 -5.61 4.15 7.53
C SER A 46 -6.67 5.21 7.85
N PRO A 47 -6.32 6.52 7.83
CA PRO A 47 -7.28 7.57 8.13
C PRO A 47 -8.45 7.53 7.14
N VAL A 48 -9.66 7.79 7.64
CA VAL A 48 -10.87 7.86 6.80
C VAL A 48 -10.67 8.95 5.76
N GLY A 49 -10.72 8.59 4.47
CA GLY A 49 -10.42 9.50 3.36
C GLY A 49 -8.96 9.49 2.90
N PHE A 50 -8.16 8.50 3.31
CA PHE A 50 -6.84 8.26 2.71
C PHE A 50 -7.00 7.93 1.22
N ASP A 51 -6.69 8.90 0.37
CA ASP A 51 -6.63 8.74 -1.07
C ASP A 51 -5.17 8.51 -1.49
N PRO A 52 -4.76 7.27 -1.76
CA PRO A 52 -3.39 7.00 -2.18
C PRO A 52 -3.12 7.50 -3.58
N THR A 53 -4.13 7.80 -4.41
CA THR A 53 -3.89 8.39 -5.74
C THR A 53 -3.19 9.75 -5.66
N GLN A 54 -3.33 10.43 -4.52
CA GLN A 54 -2.66 11.68 -4.22
C GLN A 54 -1.28 11.48 -3.56
N HIS A 55 -0.88 10.23 -3.28
CA HIS A 55 0.40 9.94 -2.65
C HIS A 55 1.54 10.01 -3.68
N GLN A 56 2.62 10.70 -3.32
CA GLN A 56 3.82 10.89 -4.16
C GLN A 56 4.38 9.60 -4.77
N ASN A 57 4.12 8.45 -4.12
CA ASN A 57 4.64 7.14 -4.49
C ASN A 57 3.63 6.27 -5.26
N TYR A 58 2.37 6.70 -5.40
CA TYR A 58 1.33 5.96 -6.14
C TYR A 58 1.41 6.23 -7.64
N ASN A 59 1.65 7.48 -8.04
CA ASN A 59 1.83 7.84 -9.45
C ASN A 59 3.09 7.20 -10.06
N ALA A 60 4.13 6.96 -9.27
CA ALA A 60 5.37 6.33 -9.75
C ALA A 60 5.20 4.87 -10.24
N ALA A 61 4.09 4.20 -9.87
CA ALA A 61 3.81 2.81 -10.28
C ALA A 61 2.70 2.70 -11.34
N LEU A 62 2.01 3.80 -11.68
CA LEU A 62 0.93 3.80 -12.68
C LEU A 62 1.36 4.34 -14.05
N ASP A 63 2.48 5.05 -14.14
CA ASP A 63 3.02 5.55 -15.40
C ASP A 63 3.53 4.43 -16.34
N ASP A 64 3.79 3.21 -15.84
CA ASP A 64 4.44 2.14 -16.62
C ASP A 64 3.49 1.03 -17.14
N GLU A 65 2.20 1.01 -16.75
CA GLU A 65 1.28 -0.10 -17.13
C GLU A 65 -0.06 0.30 -17.78
N PHE A 66 -0.39 1.59 -17.96
CA PHE A 66 -1.73 1.98 -18.44
C PHE A 66 -1.81 2.89 -19.67
N VAL A 67 -0.74 3.07 -20.44
CA VAL A 67 -0.75 3.96 -21.62
C VAL A 67 -0.58 3.21 -22.95
N GLU A 68 -1.40 2.19 -23.22
CA GLU A 68 -1.41 1.57 -24.57
C GLU A 68 -2.75 0.96 -25.03
N ALA A 69 -3.90 1.54 -24.65
CA ALA A 69 -5.20 0.96 -25.06
C ALA A 69 -6.26 1.91 -25.62
N GLU A 70 -5.99 3.20 -25.89
CA GLU A 70 -7.04 4.01 -26.54
C GLU A 70 -6.50 5.17 -27.39
N GLN A 71 -5.89 4.82 -28.52
CA GLN A 71 -5.73 5.69 -29.69
C GLN A 71 -5.79 4.82 -30.96
N ALA A 72 -7.00 4.39 -31.32
CA ALA A 72 -7.34 3.91 -32.66
C ALA A 72 -8.80 4.27 -32.97
#